data_AF-A0A2N3DN61-F1
#
_entry.id   AF-A0A2N3DN61-F1
#
_cell.length_a   1.000
_cell.length_b   1.000
_cell.length_c   1.000
_cell.angle_alpha   90.00
_cell.angle_beta   90.00
_cell.angle_gamma   90.00
#
_symmetry.space_group_name_H-M   'P 1'
#
loop_
_entity.id
_entity.type
_entity.pdbx_description
1 polymer ?
#
loop_
_entity_poly.entity_id
_entity_poly.type
_entity_poly.pdbx_seq_one_letter_code
_entity_poly.pdbx_strand_id
1 'polypeptide(L)'
;DRLSPLELEDLVDHAMGAPGIVLGRALYRHDPSVLHPGRFAELVELSWQGFRTYLDNPVILSSLPGINAVDKVMRASVEGGLESVLDEHCWFRTQNLPEGAPGLLKDIYASLGLRAGSFSFHGLGGQKHKIPVRCHVAVPFGDAEAEPVSKSTTVSAAPARPDEVRRSFNTPFWPHVLATTSVGQEGLDFHPWCSRVVHWDLSSNPLDLEQREGRVQRFAGLVVRRRLAEHLKDVVLNGGLPGSPWLRLQRLAGDLADASGLRPWWVFDGAEVQRHVFERPFGRDMVQFARLREQRLIYRLALGQPNQEDFIDVLAQGGAVTRAVLRPLVLDLSAMGLRQVSERTALPLSKGHRDGQVELCSDLGFSLVGEHIARRVTDVTRPCT
;
A
#
# COMPACT_ATOMS: atom_id res chain seq x y z
N ASP A 1 49.52 -3.25 13.14
CA ASP A 1 48.21 -3.37 12.46
C ASP A 1 47.30 -2.25 12.89
N ARG A 2 47.24 -1.17 12.12
CA ARG A 2 46.26 -0.09 12.30
C ARG A 2 45.49 0.04 10.99
N LEU A 3 44.17 -0.10 11.07
CA LEU A 3 43.25 0.19 9.97
C LEU A 3 43.51 1.61 9.47
N SER A 4 43.69 1.77 8.16
CA SER A 4 43.78 3.08 7.54
C SER A 4 42.42 3.81 7.60
N PRO A 5 42.41 5.15 7.53
CA PRO A 5 41.15 5.91 7.48
C PRO A 5 40.23 5.50 6.33
N LEU A 6 40.80 5.15 5.17
CA LEU A 6 40.04 4.70 4.00
C LEU A 6 39.39 3.33 4.23
N GLU A 7 40.13 2.37 4.78
CA GLU A 7 39.58 1.05 5.12
C GLU A 7 38.49 1.16 6.20
N LEU A 8 38.62 2.09 7.14
CA LEU A 8 37.58 2.35 8.13
C LEU A 8 36.32 2.94 7.49
N GLU A 9 36.47 3.89 6.55
CA GLU A 9 35.36 4.48 5.80
C GLU A 9 34.62 3.41 4.99
N ASP A 10 35.35 2.58 4.24
CA ASP A 10 34.79 1.46 3.48
C ASP A 10 34.02 0.48 4.38
N LEU A 11 34.55 0.17 5.57
CA LEU A 11 33.87 -0.71 6.53
C LEU A 11 32.60 -0.07 7.10
N VAL A 12 32.60 1.24 7.35
CA VAL A 12 31.42 1.97 7.82
C VAL A 12 30.34 1.97 6.74
N ASP A 13 30.70 2.23 5.49
CA ASP A 13 29.77 2.20 4.37
C ASP A 13 29.16 0.81 4.19
N HIS A 14 29.99 -0.24 4.26
CA HIS A 14 29.50 -1.63 4.25
C HIS A 14 28.58 -1.91 5.43
N ALA A 15 28.99 -1.55 6.65
CA ALA A 15 28.18 -1.74 7.84
C ALA A 15 26.82 -1.04 7.71
N MET A 16 26.77 0.17 7.15
CA MET A 16 25.54 0.96 7.01
C MET A 16 24.65 0.43 5.89
N GLY A 17 25.20 0.24 4.69
CA GLY A 17 24.43 0.05 3.46
C GLY A 17 24.28 -1.39 2.96
N ALA A 18 25.04 -2.36 3.49
CA ALA A 18 24.99 -3.72 2.96
C ALA A 18 23.62 -4.36 3.25
N PRO A 19 22.88 -4.83 2.23
CA PRO A 19 21.53 -5.35 2.41
C PRO A 19 21.43 -6.48 3.43
N GLY A 20 22.42 -7.37 3.48
CA GLY A 20 22.48 -8.45 4.47
C GLY A 20 22.64 -7.94 5.91
N ILE A 21 23.45 -6.89 6.11
CA ILE A 21 23.65 -6.29 7.45
C ILE A 21 22.39 -5.49 7.85
N VAL A 22 21.82 -4.72 6.92
CA VAL A 22 20.56 -4.00 7.09
C VAL A 22 19.43 -4.96 7.49
N LEU A 23 19.29 -6.07 6.77
CA LEU A 23 18.31 -7.12 7.06
C LEU A 23 18.54 -7.76 8.43
N GLY A 24 19.79 -8.10 8.74
CA GLY A 24 20.17 -8.66 10.04
C GLY A 24 19.84 -7.72 11.20
N ARG A 25 20.13 -6.41 11.08
CA ARG A 25 19.78 -5.40 12.09
C ARG A 25 18.28 -5.27 12.28
N ALA A 26 17.52 -5.14 11.20
CA ALA A 26 16.07 -5.02 11.26
C ALA A 26 15.44 -6.24 11.94
N LEU A 27 15.83 -7.45 11.53
CA LEU A 27 15.33 -8.69 12.14
C LEU A 27 15.75 -8.83 13.60
N TYR A 28 17.01 -8.53 13.93
CA TYR A 28 17.54 -8.66 15.30
C TYR A 28 16.76 -7.80 16.32
N ARG A 29 16.22 -6.65 15.92
CA ARG A 29 15.40 -5.79 16.79
C ARG A 29 14.06 -6.43 17.18
N HIS A 30 13.54 -7.36 16.37
CA HIS A 30 12.28 -8.05 16.63
C HIS A 30 12.50 -9.48 17.14
N ASP A 31 13.57 -10.12 16.69
CA ASP A 31 13.95 -11.48 17.05
C ASP A 31 15.48 -11.58 17.26
N PRO A 32 15.97 -11.39 18.50
CA PRO A 32 17.38 -11.51 18.80
C PRO A 32 17.96 -12.90 18.51
N SER A 33 17.11 -13.93 18.43
CA SER A 33 17.54 -15.31 18.19
C SER A 33 18.03 -15.55 16.76
N VAL A 34 17.78 -14.61 15.83
CA VAL A 34 18.17 -14.69 14.43
C VAL A 34 19.69 -14.83 14.23
N LEU A 35 20.49 -14.34 15.18
CA LEU A 35 21.95 -14.42 15.16
C LEU A 35 22.50 -15.65 15.89
N HIS A 36 21.65 -16.50 16.50
CA HIS A 36 22.13 -17.73 17.12
C HIS A 36 22.63 -18.72 16.06
N PRO A 37 23.66 -19.55 16.36
CA PRO A 37 24.25 -20.48 15.40
C PRO A 37 23.25 -21.39 14.68
N GLY A 38 22.17 -21.79 15.36
CA GLY A 38 21.13 -22.65 14.78
C GLY A 38 20.21 -21.96 13.76
N ARG A 39 20.16 -20.61 13.73
CA ARG A 39 19.26 -19.82 12.87
C ARG A 39 19.99 -18.90 11.91
N PHE A 40 21.26 -18.61 12.18
CA PHE A 40 22.08 -17.75 11.32
C PHE A 40 22.16 -18.27 9.87
N ALA A 41 22.16 -19.59 9.68
CA ALA A 41 22.12 -20.20 8.36
C ALA A 41 20.86 -19.80 7.56
N GLU A 42 19.69 -19.73 8.20
CA GLU A 42 18.44 -19.27 7.57
C GLU A 42 18.52 -17.79 7.17
N LEU A 43 19.17 -16.95 7.99
CA LEU A 43 19.39 -15.54 7.67
C LEU A 43 20.32 -15.37 6.45
N VAL A 44 21.39 -16.16 6.38
CA VAL A 44 22.30 -16.19 5.24
C VAL A 44 21.58 -16.66 3.98
N GLU A 45 20.74 -17.70 4.09
CA GLU A 45 19.91 -18.19 2.99
C GLU A 45 18.94 -17.12 2.50
N LEU A 46 18.22 -16.44 3.39
CA LEU A 46 17.33 -15.33 3.03
C LEU A 46 18.11 -14.21 2.31
N SER A 47 19.28 -13.86 2.82
CA SER A 47 20.12 -12.81 2.22
C SER A 47 20.56 -13.17 0.80
N TRP A 48 20.98 -14.41 0.57
CA TRP A 48 21.57 -14.83 -0.70
C TRP A 48 20.57 -15.32 -1.73
N GLN A 49 19.56 -16.07 -1.31
CA GLN A 49 18.57 -16.67 -2.22
C GLN A 49 17.31 -15.81 -2.38
N GLY A 50 16.95 -15.03 -1.36
CA GLY A 50 15.82 -14.11 -1.39
C GLY A 50 16.23 -12.69 -1.80
N PHE A 51 16.90 -11.99 -0.89
CA PHE A 51 17.16 -10.55 -1.00
C PHE A 51 18.07 -10.20 -2.18
N ARG A 52 19.16 -10.95 -2.37
CA ARG A 52 20.03 -10.77 -3.53
C ARG A 52 19.25 -10.99 -4.84
N THR A 53 18.49 -12.07 -4.97
CA THR A 53 17.70 -12.34 -6.20
C THR A 53 16.71 -11.22 -6.49
N TYR A 54 16.09 -10.65 -5.44
CA TYR A 54 15.19 -9.51 -5.56
C TYR A 54 15.93 -8.25 -6.05
N LEU A 55 17.07 -7.92 -5.44
CA LEU A 55 17.86 -6.72 -5.75
C LEU A 55 18.61 -6.82 -7.09
N ASP A 56 19.00 -8.03 -7.50
CA ASP A 56 19.66 -8.31 -8.79
C ASP A 56 18.69 -8.16 -9.98
N ASN A 57 17.43 -7.79 -9.74
CA ASN A 57 16.47 -7.51 -10.80
C ASN A 57 16.95 -6.35 -11.69
N PRO A 58 17.17 -6.58 -13.01
CA PRO A 58 17.68 -5.55 -13.93
C PRO A 58 16.81 -4.30 -14.00
N VAL A 59 15.49 -4.43 -13.79
CA VAL A 59 14.57 -3.28 -13.77
C VAL A 59 14.81 -2.42 -12.54
N ILE A 60 15.05 -3.04 -11.37
CA ILE A 60 15.37 -2.31 -10.15
C ILE A 60 16.72 -1.63 -10.31
N LEU A 61 17.76 -2.36 -10.72
CA LEU A 61 19.12 -1.81 -10.89
C LEU A 61 19.20 -0.69 -11.93
N SER A 62 18.38 -0.74 -12.99
CA SER A 62 18.35 0.33 -13.99
C SER A 62 17.68 1.61 -13.48
N SER A 63 16.80 1.50 -12.49
CA SER A 63 16.13 2.65 -11.86
C SER A 63 16.96 3.33 -10.77
N LEU A 64 17.97 2.64 -10.22
CA LEU A 64 18.79 3.14 -9.12
C LEU A 64 19.98 3.99 -9.61
N PRO A 65 20.30 5.11 -8.93
CA PRO A 65 21.47 5.92 -9.22
C PRO A 65 22.75 5.24 -8.71
N GLY A 66 23.83 5.29 -9.48
CA GLY A 66 25.15 4.76 -9.06
C GLY A 66 26.00 4.28 -10.22
N ILE A 67 27.28 4.04 -9.95
CA ILE A 67 28.31 3.72 -10.97
C ILE A 67 28.28 2.23 -11.32
N ASN A 68 28.20 1.37 -10.30
CA ASN A 68 28.17 -0.07 -10.44
C ASN A 68 27.00 -0.67 -9.64
N ALA A 69 26.71 -1.95 -9.83
CA ALA A 69 25.54 -2.58 -9.20
C ALA A 69 25.61 -2.58 -7.66
N VAL A 70 26.81 -2.74 -7.08
CA VAL A 70 27.01 -2.76 -5.63
C VAL A 70 26.73 -1.37 -5.04
N ASP A 71 27.37 -0.33 -5.59
CA ASP A 71 27.17 1.07 -5.23
C ASP A 71 25.69 1.47 -5.29
N LYS A 72 25.01 1.12 -6.38
CA LYS A 72 23.57 1.34 -6.54
C LYS A 72 22.75 0.75 -5.40
N VAL A 73 23.00 -0.51 -5.05
CA VAL A 73 22.25 -1.22 -4.01
C VAL A 73 22.59 -0.70 -2.61
N MET A 74 23.86 -0.46 -2.33
CA MET A 74 24.35 0.10 -1.06
C MET A 74 23.73 1.47 -0.81
N ARG A 75 23.83 2.36 -1.79
CA ARG A 75 23.28 3.71 -1.74
C ARG A 75 21.77 3.70 -1.59
N ALA A 76 21.07 2.87 -2.37
CA ALA A 76 19.62 2.73 -2.26
C ALA A 76 19.18 2.19 -0.90
N SER A 77 19.98 1.34 -0.25
CA SER A 77 19.67 0.80 1.07
C SER A 77 19.70 1.89 2.14
N VAL A 78 20.66 2.82 2.06
CA VAL A 78 20.81 3.95 2.99
C VAL A 78 19.84 5.08 2.65
N GLU A 79 19.91 5.62 1.43
CA GLU A 79 19.10 6.78 1.00
C GLU A 79 17.61 6.43 0.90
N GLY A 80 17.28 5.20 0.50
CA GLY A 80 15.91 4.69 0.42
C GLY A 80 15.33 4.23 1.76
N GLY A 81 16.12 4.24 2.84
CA GLY A 81 15.67 3.85 4.17
C GLY A 81 15.23 2.39 4.26
N LEU A 82 15.94 1.48 3.59
CA LEU A 82 15.58 0.06 3.52
C LEU A 82 15.44 -0.56 4.92
N GLU A 83 16.34 -0.20 5.84
CA GLU A 83 16.28 -0.66 7.23
C GLU A 83 14.99 -0.26 7.93
N SER A 84 14.53 0.99 7.72
CA SER A 84 13.28 1.49 8.31
C SER A 84 12.06 0.78 7.74
N VAL A 85 12.06 0.49 6.43
CA VAL A 85 10.99 -0.25 5.75
C VAL A 85 10.92 -1.69 6.25
N LEU A 86 12.07 -2.34 6.44
CA LEU A 86 12.13 -3.71 6.98
C LEU A 86 11.69 -3.77 8.44
N ASP A 87 12.12 -2.82 9.27
CA ASP A 87 11.70 -2.70 10.68
C ASP A 87 10.17 -2.53 10.78
N GLU A 88 9.61 -1.62 9.97
CA GLU A 88 8.16 -1.40 9.87
C GLU A 88 7.42 -2.66 9.44
N HIS A 89 7.95 -3.38 8.46
CA HIS A 89 7.36 -4.63 7.98
C HIS A 89 7.41 -5.74 9.04
N CYS A 90 8.55 -5.92 9.72
CA CYS A 90 8.70 -6.89 10.79
C CYS A 90 7.74 -6.58 11.95
N TRP A 91 7.64 -5.32 12.36
CA TRP A 91 6.66 -4.87 13.36
C TRP A 91 5.22 -5.19 12.95
N PHE A 92 4.84 -4.91 11.70
CA PHE A 92 3.49 -5.19 11.24
C PHE A 92 3.19 -6.69 11.15
N ARG A 93 4.16 -7.49 10.68
CA ARG A 93 3.98 -8.94 10.50
C ARG A 93 4.00 -9.72 11.80
N THR A 94 4.83 -9.34 12.77
CA THR A 94 4.86 -9.99 14.11
C THR A 94 3.51 -9.99 14.81
N GLN A 95 2.65 -9.01 14.52
CA GLN A 95 1.30 -8.92 15.11
C GLN A 95 0.30 -9.91 14.51
N ASN A 96 0.55 -10.39 13.27
CA ASN A 96 -0.41 -11.19 12.50
C ASN A 96 0.14 -12.58 12.13
N LEU A 97 1.41 -12.86 12.39
CA LEU A 97 2.05 -14.14 12.12
C LEU A 97 1.73 -15.17 13.22
N PRO A 98 1.29 -16.40 12.87
CA PRO A 98 1.06 -17.46 13.86
C PRO A 98 2.30 -17.81 14.69
N GLU A 99 3.47 -17.85 14.03
CA GLU A 99 4.76 -18.13 14.66
C GLU A 99 5.39 -16.88 15.32
N GLY A 100 4.75 -15.71 15.24
CA GLY A 100 5.29 -14.45 15.77
C GLY A 100 6.63 -14.06 15.14
N ALA A 101 7.56 -13.57 15.96
CA ALA A 101 8.87 -13.09 15.52
C ALA A 101 9.76 -14.19 14.90
N PRO A 102 9.82 -15.42 15.42
CA PRO A 102 10.53 -16.52 14.77
C PRO A 102 10.11 -16.82 13.32
N GLY A 103 8.85 -16.58 12.97
CA GLY A 103 8.33 -16.81 11.62
C GLY A 103 8.76 -15.78 10.57
N LEU A 104 9.37 -14.65 10.98
CA LEU A 104 9.67 -13.53 10.08
C LEU A 104 10.60 -13.89 8.92
N LEU A 105 11.63 -14.69 9.18
CA LEU A 105 12.59 -15.10 8.14
C LEU A 105 11.88 -15.82 6.98
N LYS A 106 11.05 -16.82 7.32
CA LYS A 106 10.29 -17.60 6.34
C LYS A 106 9.26 -16.75 5.61
N ASP A 107 8.60 -15.84 6.31
CA ASP A 107 7.59 -14.95 5.74
C ASP A 107 8.18 -13.97 4.72
N ILE A 108 9.31 -13.32 5.06
CA ILE A 108 10.02 -12.43 4.14
C ILE A 108 10.55 -13.23 2.95
N TYR A 109 11.14 -14.40 3.18
CA TYR A 109 11.62 -15.27 2.09
C TYR A 109 10.50 -15.61 1.11
N ALA A 110 9.35 -16.05 1.61
CA ALA A 110 8.18 -16.39 0.80
C ALA A 110 7.58 -15.19 0.05
N SER A 111 7.79 -13.97 0.55
CA SER A 111 7.29 -12.73 -0.05
C SER A 111 8.21 -12.17 -1.13
N LEU A 112 9.51 -12.48 -1.09
CA LEU A 112 10.48 -12.08 -2.11
C LEU A 112 10.55 -13.08 -3.29
N GLY A 113 9.91 -14.23 -3.16
CA GLY A 113 9.97 -15.32 -4.13
C GLY A 113 9.22 -15.07 -5.45
N LEU A 114 8.49 -13.96 -5.60
CA LEU A 114 7.74 -13.68 -6.81
C LEU A 114 8.67 -13.45 -8.01
N ARG A 115 8.69 -14.42 -8.92
CA ARG A 115 9.41 -14.32 -10.19
C ARG A 115 8.41 -14.02 -11.30
N ALA A 116 8.67 -12.95 -12.05
CA ALA A 116 7.87 -12.63 -13.21
C ALA A 116 8.12 -13.70 -14.30
N GLY A 117 7.09 -14.51 -14.56
CA GLY A 117 7.13 -15.62 -15.52
C GLY A 117 6.86 -15.18 -16.96
N SER A 118 6.79 -16.15 -17.87
CA SER A 118 6.23 -15.91 -19.20
C SER A 118 4.73 -16.18 -19.17
N PHE A 119 3.95 -15.31 -19.80
CA PHE A 119 2.51 -15.51 -20.01
C PHE A 119 2.22 -15.63 -21.50
N SER A 120 1.09 -16.23 -21.86
CA SER A 120 0.67 -16.35 -23.26
C SER A 120 -0.69 -15.71 -23.47
N PHE A 121 -0.78 -14.76 -24.39
CA PHE A 121 -2.06 -14.17 -24.79
C PHE A 121 -2.69 -14.94 -25.93
N HIS A 122 -4.02 -14.91 -26.02
CA HIS A 122 -4.73 -15.42 -27.17
C HIS A 122 -4.75 -14.37 -28.28
N GLY A 123 -4.31 -14.73 -29.49
CA GLY A 123 -4.44 -13.87 -30.66
C GLY A 123 -5.92 -13.58 -30.97
N LEU A 124 -6.23 -12.32 -31.31
CA LEU A 124 -7.58 -11.92 -31.72
C LEU A 124 -7.77 -12.19 -33.23
N GLY A 125 -8.76 -13.04 -33.57
CA GLY A 125 -9.12 -13.36 -34.95
C GLY A 125 -8.26 -14.48 -35.58
N GLY A 126 -8.92 -15.38 -36.32
CA GLY A 126 -8.26 -16.48 -37.05
C GLY A 126 -8.02 -17.74 -36.21
N GLN A 127 -7.04 -18.56 -36.64
CA GLN A 127 -6.62 -19.78 -35.94
C GLN A 127 -6.09 -19.44 -34.53
N LYS A 128 -6.52 -20.22 -33.53
CA LYS A 128 -6.08 -20.08 -32.14
C LYS A 128 -4.56 -20.25 -32.07
N HIS A 129 -3.84 -19.15 -31.93
CA HIS A 129 -2.41 -19.14 -31.66
C HIS A 129 -2.15 -18.37 -30.36
N LYS A 130 -1.15 -18.84 -29.61
CA LYS A 130 -0.72 -18.25 -28.34
C LYS A 130 0.47 -17.33 -28.60
N ILE A 131 0.44 -16.11 -28.06
CA ILE A 131 1.53 -15.14 -28.15
C ILE A 131 2.24 -15.12 -26.79
N PRO A 132 3.41 -15.78 -26.66
CA PRO A 132 4.18 -15.75 -25.42
C PRO A 132 4.81 -14.37 -25.22
N VAL A 133 4.58 -13.78 -24.06
CA VAL A 133 5.13 -12.51 -23.61
C VAL A 133 5.84 -12.75 -22.29
N ARG A 134 7.11 -12.34 -22.22
CA ARG A 134 7.85 -12.36 -20.96
C ARG A 134 7.42 -11.17 -20.12
N CYS A 135 6.89 -11.45 -18.94
CA CYS A 135 6.53 -10.44 -17.97
C CYS A 135 7.76 -10.14 -17.10
N HIS A 136 8.09 -8.86 -16.94
CA HIS A 136 9.16 -8.41 -16.04
C HIS A 136 8.64 -7.46 -14.96
N VAL A 137 7.67 -6.62 -15.31
CA VAL A 137 7.13 -5.51 -14.49
C VAL A 137 5.60 -5.54 -14.40
N ALA A 138 4.94 -6.48 -15.09
CA ALA A 138 3.50 -6.64 -15.03
C ALA A 138 3.19 -8.12 -15.07
N VAL A 139 2.67 -8.65 -13.97
CA VAL A 139 2.31 -10.07 -13.84
C VAL A 139 0.79 -10.15 -13.87
N PRO A 140 0.20 -11.03 -14.70
CA PRO A 140 -1.24 -11.22 -14.70
C PRO A 140 -1.69 -11.76 -13.35
N PHE A 141 -2.77 -11.18 -12.82
CA PHE A 141 -3.41 -11.64 -11.60
C PHE A 141 -4.75 -12.30 -11.96
N GLY A 142 -4.81 -13.62 -11.84
CA GLY A 142 -5.98 -14.44 -12.14
C GLY A 142 -5.59 -15.90 -12.31
N ASP A 143 -6.58 -16.79 -12.46
CA ASP A 143 -6.35 -18.17 -12.86
C ASP A 143 -5.84 -18.19 -14.29
N ALA A 144 -4.56 -17.88 -14.47
CA ALA A 144 -3.81 -18.33 -15.61
C ALA A 144 -4.07 -19.83 -15.67
N GLU A 145 -4.74 -20.30 -16.73
CA GLU A 145 -4.78 -21.72 -17.05
C GLU A 145 -3.36 -22.23 -16.86
N ALA A 146 -3.15 -22.94 -15.75
CA ALA A 146 -1.87 -23.51 -15.40
C ALA A 146 -1.71 -24.68 -16.36
N GLU A 147 -1.44 -24.38 -17.63
CA GLU A 147 -1.13 -25.43 -18.56
C GLU A 147 0.11 -26.12 -18.01
N PRO A 148 0.02 -27.44 -17.76
CA PRO A 148 1.11 -28.19 -17.20
C PRO A 148 2.29 -27.97 -18.13
N VAL A 149 3.41 -27.54 -17.54
CA VAL A 149 4.69 -27.38 -18.20
C VAL A 149 4.94 -28.64 -19.03
N SER A 150 4.73 -28.54 -20.35
CA SER A 150 5.20 -29.56 -21.27
C SER A 150 6.70 -29.65 -21.03
N LYS A 151 7.22 -30.86 -20.80
CA LYS A 151 8.63 -31.17 -20.53
C LYS A 151 9.50 -30.86 -21.76
N SER A 152 9.52 -29.61 -22.19
CA SER A 152 10.48 -29.03 -23.11
C SER A 152 11.72 -28.70 -22.30
N THR A 153 12.87 -29.15 -22.77
CA THR A 153 14.20 -29.10 -22.16
C THR A 153 14.79 -27.69 -22.07
N THR A 154 13.95 -26.67 -21.93
CA THR A 154 14.30 -25.27 -21.79
C THR A 154 13.62 -24.75 -20.53
N VAL A 155 14.40 -24.11 -19.66
CA VAL A 155 13.99 -23.56 -18.36
C VAL A 155 12.97 -22.43 -18.57
N SER A 156 11.74 -22.77 -18.95
CA SER A 156 10.62 -21.84 -18.97
C SER A 156 10.11 -21.72 -17.54
N ALA A 157 10.34 -20.57 -16.93
CA ALA A 157 9.85 -20.26 -15.60
C ALA A 157 8.32 -20.35 -15.61
N ALA A 158 7.77 -21.20 -14.72
CA ALA A 158 6.33 -21.36 -14.56
C ALA A 158 5.67 -20.00 -14.27
N PRO A 159 4.42 -19.78 -14.70
CA PRO A 159 3.69 -18.55 -14.39
C PRO A 159 3.56 -18.37 -12.88
N ALA A 160 3.67 -17.12 -12.42
CA ALA A 160 3.51 -16.77 -11.02
C ALA A 160 2.11 -17.14 -10.53
N ARG A 161 2.02 -17.77 -9.36
CA ARG A 161 0.74 -18.19 -8.79
C ARG A 161 0.00 -16.97 -8.22
N PRO A 162 -1.35 -16.89 -8.31
CA PRO A 162 -2.12 -15.79 -7.74
C PRO A 162 -1.82 -15.52 -6.26
N ASP A 163 -1.62 -16.58 -5.47
CA ASP A 163 -1.28 -16.46 -4.04
C ASP A 163 0.09 -15.83 -3.79
N GLU A 164 1.07 -16.09 -4.65
CA GLU A 164 2.42 -15.49 -4.56
C GLU A 164 2.36 -14.00 -4.89
N VAL A 165 1.60 -13.62 -5.92
CA VAL A 165 1.35 -12.22 -6.28
C VAL A 165 0.66 -11.50 -5.13
N ARG A 166 -0.40 -12.10 -4.57
CA ARG A 166 -1.14 -11.54 -3.44
C ARG A 166 -0.26 -11.38 -2.20
N ARG A 167 0.56 -12.38 -1.86
CA ARG A 167 1.48 -12.30 -0.73
C ARG A 167 2.46 -11.13 -0.92
N SER A 168 3.12 -11.09 -2.08
CA SER A 168 4.14 -10.08 -2.39
C SER A 168 3.57 -8.66 -2.39
N PHE A 169 2.37 -8.47 -2.98
CA PHE A 169 1.68 -7.18 -2.99
C PHE A 169 1.29 -6.67 -1.59
N ASN A 170 1.12 -7.57 -0.62
CA ASN A 170 0.85 -7.22 0.78
C ASN A 170 2.12 -6.95 1.60
N THR A 171 3.25 -6.71 0.93
CA THR A 171 4.54 -6.35 1.54
C THR A 171 5.02 -5.00 0.99
N PRO A 172 6.10 -4.39 1.54
CA PRO A 172 6.67 -3.19 0.94
C PRO A 172 7.48 -3.50 -0.32
N PHE A 173 7.57 -4.76 -0.76
CA PHE A 173 8.31 -5.18 -1.94
C PHE A 173 7.42 -5.16 -3.18
N TRP A 174 8.05 -5.31 -4.35
CA TRP A 174 7.33 -5.44 -5.62
C TRP A 174 6.36 -6.65 -5.57
N PRO A 175 5.16 -6.53 -6.18
CA PRO A 175 4.64 -5.40 -6.96
C PRO A 175 4.02 -4.29 -6.10
N HIS A 176 4.02 -3.06 -6.62
CA HIS A 176 3.45 -1.89 -5.93
C HIS A 176 2.08 -1.43 -6.47
N VAL A 177 1.66 -1.99 -7.60
CA VAL A 177 0.38 -1.67 -8.25
C VAL A 177 -0.33 -2.98 -8.56
N LEU A 178 -1.59 -3.07 -8.17
CA LEU A 178 -2.48 -4.16 -8.53
C LEU A 178 -3.67 -3.58 -9.31
N ALA A 179 -3.84 -4.06 -10.53
CA ALA A 179 -5.03 -3.81 -11.33
C ALA A 179 -5.90 -5.07 -11.31
N THR A 180 -7.16 -4.93 -10.91
CA THR A 180 -8.11 -6.04 -10.81
C THR A 180 -9.48 -5.63 -11.33
N THR A 181 -10.25 -6.59 -11.83
CA THR A 181 -11.63 -6.39 -12.29
C THR A 181 -12.63 -6.84 -11.22
N SER A 182 -13.93 -6.75 -11.51
CA SER A 182 -14.97 -7.25 -10.62
C SER A 182 -14.89 -8.76 -10.35
N VAL A 183 -14.30 -9.53 -11.26
CA VAL A 183 -14.14 -10.99 -11.12
C VAL A 183 -13.10 -11.33 -10.05
N GLY A 184 -12.08 -10.48 -9.85
CA GLY A 184 -11.09 -10.63 -8.79
C GLY A 184 -11.53 -10.03 -7.45
N GLN A 185 -12.82 -9.76 -7.24
CA GLN A 185 -13.29 -9.15 -6.00
C GLN A 185 -13.41 -10.17 -4.86
N GLU A 186 -13.74 -11.43 -5.13
CA GLU A 186 -13.83 -12.41 -4.05
C GLU A 186 -12.43 -12.85 -3.59
N GLY A 187 -12.17 -12.73 -2.29
CA GLY A 187 -10.90 -13.18 -1.71
C GLY A 187 -9.68 -12.37 -2.14
N LEU A 188 -9.78 -11.06 -2.39
CA LEU A 188 -8.60 -10.18 -2.51
C LEU A 188 -8.46 -9.39 -1.20
N ASP A 189 -7.43 -9.73 -0.42
CA ASP A 189 -7.23 -9.28 0.97
C ASP A 189 -7.07 -7.77 1.13
N PHE A 190 -7.14 -7.37 2.40
CA PHE A 190 -6.81 -6.09 2.95
C PHE A 190 -5.34 -5.71 2.69
N HIS A 191 -5.10 -4.51 2.15
CA HIS A 191 -3.77 -4.10 1.68
C HIS A 191 -3.06 -3.10 2.61
N PRO A 192 -2.19 -3.55 3.52
CA PRO A 192 -1.60 -2.69 4.55
C PRO A 192 -0.57 -1.70 4.00
N TRP A 193 -0.04 -1.94 2.80
CA TRP A 193 0.95 -1.08 2.12
C TRP A 193 0.33 -0.17 1.03
N CYS A 194 -0.99 -0.18 0.89
CA CYS A 194 -1.67 0.72 -0.04
C CYS A 194 -1.98 2.06 0.62
N SER A 195 -1.78 3.14 -0.14
CA SER A 195 -2.17 4.50 0.23
C SER A 195 -3.10 5.16 -0.77
N ARG A 196 -3.33 4.50 -1.92
CA ARG A 196 -4.12 5.01 -3.03
C ARG A 196 -5.05 3.92 -3.56
N VAL A 197 -6.22 4.34 -4.01
CA VAL A 197 -7.16 3.51 -4.77
C VAL A 197 -7.55 4.27 -6.03
N VAL A 198 -7.54 3.58 -7.17
CA VAL A 198 -7.91 4.15 -8.47
C VAL A 198 -9.13 3.40 -8.97
N HIS A 199 -10.22 4.13 -9.16
CA HIS A 199 -11.46 3.63 -9.76
C HIS A 199 -11.41 3.91 -11.25
N TRP A 200 -11.16 2.88 -12.05
CA TRP A 200 -11.23 2.97 -13.51
C TRP A 200 -12.67 3.15 -14.00
N ASP A 201 -13.60 2.40 -13.41
CA ASP A 201 -15.04 2.56 -13.56
C ASP A 201 -15.70 2.61 -12.17
N LEU A 202 -16.71 3.47 -12.03
CA LEU A 202 -17.50 3.58 -10.82
C LEU A 202 -18.46 2.38 -10.67
N SER A 203 -18.68 1.93 -9.44
CA SER A 203 -19.74 0.95 -9.19
C SER A 203 -21.12 1.58 -9.37
N SER A 204 -22.12 0.73 -9.65
CA SER A 204 -23.52 1.15 -9.70
C SER A 204 -24.08 1.45 -8.31
N ASN A 205 -23.60 0.76 -7.28
CA ASN A 205 -24.07 0.87 -5.89
C ASN A 205 -23.00 1.55 -5.01
N PRO A 206 -23.37 2.51 -4.12
CA PRO A 206 -22.45 3.12 -3.16
C PRO A 206 -21.88 2.12 -2.14
N LEU A 207 -22.59 1.03 -1.82
CA LEU A 207 -22.07 -0.02 -0.94
C LEU A 207 -20.85 -0.72 -1.56
N ASP A 208 -20.93 -1.07 -2.85
CA ASP A 208 -19.82 -1.69 -3.57
C ASP A 208 -18.61 -0.77 -3.62
N LEU A 209 -18.84 0.54 -3.80
CA LEU A 209 -17.77 1.54 -3.77
C LEU A 209 -17.09 1.56 -2.41
N GLU A 210 -17.88 1.58 -1.33
CA GLU A 210 -17.37 1.56 0.04
C GLU A 210 -16.61 0.26 0.34
N GLN A 211 -17.08 -0.90 -0.11
CA GLN A 211 -16.37 -2.17 0.04
C GLN A 211 -15.05 -2.20 -0.73
N ARG A 212 -15.02 -1.67 -1.95
CA ARG A 212 -13.78 -1.55 -2.76
C ARG A 212 -12.75 -0.69 -2.04
N GLU A 213 -13.15 0.49 -1.57
CA GLU A 213 -12.27 1.39 -0.81
C GLU A 213 -11.85 0.80 0.53
N GLY A 214 -12.76 0.07 1.18
CA GLY A 214 -12.52 -0.66 2.41
C GLY A 214 -11.36 -1.65 2.30
N ARG A 215 -10.99 -2.15 1.12
CA ARG A 215 -9.81 -3.03 0.97
C ARG A 215 -8.50 -2.36 1.34
N VAL A 216 -8.41 -1.05 1.18
CA VAL A 216 -7.22 -0.26 1.52
C VAL A 216 -7.31 0.32 2.93
N GLN A 217 -8.50 0.72 3.37
CA GLN A 217 -8.69 1.32 4.69
C GLN A 217 -8.76 0.27 5.80
N ARG A 218 -7.65 0.07 6.50
CA ARG A 218 -7.47 -1.03 7.46
C ARG A 218 -6.74 -0.61 8.72
N PHE A 219 -6.86 -1.44 9.75
CA PHE A 219 -6.05 -1.34 10.96
C PHE A 219 -4.57 -1.22 10.60
N ALA A 220 -3.91 -0.20 11.13
CA ALA A 220 -2.51 0.12 10.87
C ALA A 220 -2.15 0.18 9.36
N GLY A 221 -3.10 0.62 8.51
CA GLY A 221 -2.83 0.88 7.10
C GLY A 221 -1.72 1.91 6.90
N LEU A 222 -1.06 1.89 5.74
CA LEU A 222 0.13 2.71 5.46
C LEU A 222 -0.06 4.21 5.74
N VAL A 223 -1.22 4.77 5.38
CA VAL A 223 -1.52 6.18 5.62
C VAL A 223 -1.60 6.51 7.11
N VAL A 224 -2.14 5.60 7.92
CA VAL A 224 -2.22 5.76 9.38
C VAL A 224 -0.82 5.66 9.99
N ARG A 225 -0.05 4.63 9.60
CA ARG A 225 1.33 4.43 10.05
C ARG A 225 2.21 5.65 9.76
N ARG A 226 2.14 6.20 8.54
CA ARG A 226 2.88 7.40 8.15
C ARG A 226 2.52 8.61 8.99
N ARG A 227 1.22 8.88 9.20
CA ARG A 227 0.80 10.03 10.02
C ARG A 227 1.16 9.88 11.48
N LEU A 228 1.07 8.67 12.03
CA LEU A 228 1.53 8.41 13.40
C LEU A 228 3.03 8.59 13.53
N ALA A 229 3.81 8.11 12.57
CA ALA A 229 5.25 8.33 12.54
C ALA A 229 5.58 9.83 12.46
N GLU A 230 4.90 10.59 11.60
CA GLU A 230 5.05 12.05 11.52
C GLU A 230 4.71 12.76 12.83
N HIS A 231 3.64 12.34 13.51
CA HIS A 231 3.17 12.95 14.76
C HIS A 231 4.07 12.62 15.96
N LEU A 232 4.62 11.40 16.03
CA LEU A 232 5.37 10.91 17.18
C LEU A 232 6.89 10.87 16.97
N LYS A 233 7.40 11.25 15.79
CA LYS A 233 8.82 11.13 15.42
C LYS A 233 9.78 11.69 16.48
N ASP A 234 9.52 12.90 16.99
CA ASP A 234 10.48 13.58 17.86
C ASP A 234 10.58 12.85 19.21
N VAL A 235 9.45 12.42 19.74
CA VAL A 235 9.40 11.66 21.00
C VAL A 235 10.01 10.25 20.83
N VAL A 236 9.73 9.59 19.71
CA VAL A 236 10.25 8.25 19.42
C VAL A 236 11.77 8.26 19.30
N LEU A 237 12.31 9.23 18.57
CA LEU A 237 13.74 9.35 18.28
C LEU A 237 14.55 9.85 19.50
N ASN A 238 13.98 10.73 20.34
CA ASN A 238 14.71 11.33 21.46
C ASN A 238 14.94 10.38 22.64
N GLY A 239 14.13 9.34 22.82
CA GLY A 239 14.17 8.57 24.06
C GLY A 239 15.12 7.36 24.06
N GLY A 240 16.16 7.34 23.23
CA GLY A 240 17.20 6.30 23.24
C GLY A 240 16.93 5.04 22.39
N LEU A 241 18.02 4.34 22.05
CA LEU A 241 18.17 3.38 20.95
C LEU A 241 17.96 1.86 21.24
N PRO A 242 17.68 1.32 22.44
CA PRO A 242 17.55 -0.13 22.55
C PRO A 242 16.17 -0.58 22.07
N GLY A 243 16.08 -0.95 20.79
CA GLY A 243 14.93 -1.66 20.20
C GLY A 243 14.40 -1.06 18.89
N SER A 244 13.35 -1.68 18.36
CA SER A 244 12.64 -1.19 17.18
C SER A 244 11.92 0.15 17.47
N PRO A 245 12.13 1.20 16.66
CA PRO A 245 11.36 2.44 16.73
C PRO A 245 9.85 2.22 16.64
N TRP A 246 9.41 1.22 15.88
CA TRP A 246 7.99 0.90 15.70
C TRP A 246 7.35 0.29 16.95
N LEU A 247 8.07 -0.54 17.70
CA LEU A 247 7.58 -1.04 18.99
C LEU A 247 7.38 0.11 19.99
N ARG A 248 8.26 1.12 19.95
CA ARG A 248 8.12 2.31 20.78
C ARG A 248 6.96 3.18 20.33
N LEU A 249 6.85 3.42 19.02
CA LEU A 249 5.74 4.15 18.42
C LEU A 249 4.41 3.50 18.81
N GLN A 250 4.33 2.16 18.77
CA GLN A 250 3.13 1.44 19.16
C GLN A 250 2.72 1.71 20.61
N ARG A 251 3.68 1.73 21.54
CA ARG A 251 3.42 2.03 22.96
C ARG A 251 2.89 3.45 23.13
N LEU A 252 3.56 4.43 22.53
CA LEU A 252 3.16 5.85 22.62
C LEU A 252 1.82 6.12 21.93
N ALA A 253 1.54 5.44 20.82
CA ALA A 253 0.28 5.52 20.11
C ALA A 253 -0.89 4.98 20.95
N GLY A 254 -0.64 4.13 21.95
CA GLY A 254 -1.65 3.68 22.90
C GLY A 254 -2.32 4.83 23.66
N ASP A 255 -1.58 5.89 23.95
CA ASP A 255 -2.09 7.07 24.67
C ASP A 255 -2.98 7.97 23.80
N LEU A 256 -3.01 7.73 22.48
CA LEU A 256 -3.85 8.46 21.51
C LEU A 256 -5.20 7.77 21.26
N ALA A 257 -5.48 6.67 21.95
CA ALA A 257 -6.76 5.98 21.86
C ALA A 257 -7.88 6.85 22.45
N ASP A 258 -9.03 6.83 21.78
CA ASP A 258 -10.24 7.54 22.23
C ASP A 258 -11.35 6.56 22.60
N ALA A 259 -12.47 7.11 23.09
CA ALA A 259 -13.64 6.31 23.46
C ALA A 259 -14.28 5.55 22.28
N SER A 260 -13.94 5.88 21.03
CA SER A 260 -14.43 5.17 19.85
C SER A 260 -13.80 3.79 19.67
N GLY A 261 -12.61 3.57 20.25
CA GLY A 261 -11.81 2.36 20.04
C GLY A 261 -11.21 2.23 18.63
N LEU A 262 -11.44 3.21 17.75
CA LEU A 262 -10.91 3.23 16.39
C LEU A 262 -9.61 4.04 16.26
N ARG A 263 -9.41 5.04 17.13
CA ARG A 263 -8.14 5.78 17.16
C ARG A 263 -7.05 5.00 17.93
N PRO A 264 -5.77 5.12 17.55
CA PRO A 264 -5.27 5.80 16.34
C PRO A 264 -5.20 4.89 15.09
N TRP A 265 -5.38 3.58 15.25
CA TRP A 265 -4.94 2.61 14.25
C TRP A 265 -5.91 2.40 13.08
N TRP A 266 -7.20 2.69 13.25
CA TRP A 266 -8.16 2.73 12.15
C TRP A 266 -8.38 4.15 11.63
N VAL A 267 -8.31 5.11 12.54
CA VAL A 267 -8.55 6.53 12.28
C VAL A 267 -7.48 7.37 12.91
N PHE A 268 -6.86 8.21 12.09
CA PHE A 268 -5.96 9.24 12.55
C PHE A 268 -6.12 10.48 11.67
N ASP A 269 -5.94 11.66 12.25
CA ASP A 269 -6.15 12.91 11.54
C ASP A 269 -5.11 13.07 10.43
N GLY A 270 -5.56 13.50 9.24
CA GLY A 270 -4.72 13.58 8.03
C GLY A 270 -4.35 12.24 7.40
N ALA A 271 -4.76 11.09 7.95
CA ALA A 271 -4.42 9.75 7.44
C ALA A 271 -5.39 9.27 6.35
N GLU A 272 -5.47 10.00 5.25
CA GLU A 272 -6.42 9.73 4.17
C GLU A 272 -5.86 8.87 3.05
N VAL A 273 -6.62 7.83 2.66
CA VAL A 273 -6.37 7.09 1.42
C VAL A 273 -6.73 8.00 0.25
N GLN A 274 -5.79 8.23 -0.66
CA GLN A 274 -6.03 9.04 -1.85
C GLN A 274 -6.91 8.25 -2.82
N ARG A 275 -7.97 8.89 -3.29
CA ARG A 275 -8.93 8.29 -4.23
C ARG A 275 -8.78 8.99 -5.57
N HIS A 276 -8.54 8.21 -6.60
CA HIS A 276 -8.54 8.70 -7.97
C HIS A 276 -9.72 8.06 -8.70
N VAL A 277 -10.46 8.87 -9.45
CA VAL A 277 -11.51 8.41 -10.35
C VAL A 277 -11.06 8.76 -11.76
N PHE A 278 -11.07 7.78 -12.66
CA PHE A 278 -10.81 8.05 -14.06
C PHE A 278 -12.03 8.73 -14.67
N GLU A 279 -11.86 9.96 -15.14
CA GLU A 279 -12.91 10.71 -15.82
C GLU A 279 -12.77 10.51 -17.33
N ARG A 280 -13.85 10.04 -17.97
CA ARG A 280 -13.93 10.03 -19.43
C ARG A 280 -14.20 11.45 -19.94
N PRO A 281 -13.54 11.92 -21.01
CA PRO A 281 -13.89 13.18 -21.64
C PRO A 281 -15.39 13.25 -21.97
N PHE A 282 -16.06 14.33 -21.55
CA PHE A 282 -17.51 14.52 -21.69
C PHE A 282 -18.37 13.47 -20.96
N GLY A 283 -17.79 12.73 -20.00
CA GLY A 283 -18.48 11.75 -19.18
C GLY A 283 -19.35 12.37 -18.09
N ARG A 284 -20.12 11.50 -17.41
CA ARG A 284 -20.91 11.87 -16.21
C ARG A 284 -20.30 11.29 -14.92
N ASP A 285 -19.08 10.77 -15.01
CA ASP A 285 -18.43 10.01 -13.94
C ASP A 285 -18.31 10.85 -12.66
N MET A 286 -17.97 12.14 -12.76
CA MET A 286 -17.88 13.05 -11.60
C MET A 286 -19.23 13.30 -10.92
N VAL A 287 -20.31 13.46 -11.71
CA VAL A 287 -21.67 13.65 -11.17
C VAL A 287 -22.15 12.36 -10.50
N GLN A 288 -21.88 11.22 -11.12
CA GLN A 288 -22.21 9.91 -10.56
C GLN A 288 -21.44 9.66 -9.26
N PHE A 289 -20.15 9.96 -9.21
CA PHE A 289 -19.34 9.81 -7.99
C PHE A 289 -19.86 10.69 -6.85
N ALA A 290 -20.22 11.94 -7.13
CA ALA A 290 -20.81 12.84 -6.13
C ALA A 290 -22.13 12.24 -5.58
N ARG A 291 -23.01 11.74 -6.45
CA ARG A 291 -24.24 11.07 -6.05
C ARG A 291 -23.99 9.83 -5.20
N LEU A 292 -23.08 8.95 -5.60
CA LEU A 292 -22.72 7.73 -4.85
C LEU A 292 -22.19 8.10 -3.45
N ARG A 293 -21.36 9.13 -3.34
CA ARG A 293 -20.84 9.61 -2.06
C ARG A 293 -21.94 10.15 -1.15
N GLU A 294 -22.92 10.86 -1.70
CA GLU A 294 -24.10 11.32 -0.94
C GLU A 294 -24.98 10.16 -0.48
N GLN A 295 -25.28 9.23 -1.39
CA GLN A 295 -26.14 8.08 -1.12
C GLN A 295 -25.53 7.14 -0.09
N ARG A 296 -24.21 7.08 0.06
CA ARG A 296 -23.53 6.27 1.09
C ARG A 296 -24.07 6.52 2.50
N LEU A 297 -24.35 7.78 2.85
CA LEU A 297 -24.91 8.13 4.17
C LEU A 297 -26.30 7.50 4.37
N ILE A 298 -27.13 7.59 3.32
CA ILE A 298 -28.50 7.08 3.31
C ILE A 298 -28.50 5.55 3.36
N TYR A 299 -27.60 4.91 2.61
CA TYR A 299 -27.41 3.46 2.66
C TYR A 299 -27.06 2.95 4.06
N ARG A 300 -26.24 3.68 4.82
CA ARG A 300 -25.88 3.33 6.20
C ARG A 300 -27.05 3.46 7.17
N LEU A 301 -27.94 4.43 6.96
CA LEU A 301 -29.20 4.55 7.72
C LEU A 301 -30.18 3.42 7.41
N ALA A 302 -30.21 3.00 6.15
CA ALA A 302 -31.07 1.94 5.67
C ALA A 302 -30.57 0.54 6.05
N LEU A 303 -29.35 0.43 6.58
CA LEU A 303 -28.67 -0.83 6.84
C LEU A 303 -29.42 -1.62 7.93
N GLY A 304 -29.87 -2.84 7.58
CA GLY A 304 -30.69 -3.68 8.47
C GLY A 304 -32.20 -3.44 8.38
N GLN A 305 -32.68 -2.54 7.51
CA GLN A 305 -34.11 -2.33 7.26
C GLN A 305 -34.64 -3.34 6.21
N PRO A 306 -35.89 -3.82 6.34
CA PRO A 306 -36.57 -4.53 5.25
C PRO A 306 -36.80 -3.59 4.06
N ASN A 307 -36.67 -4.09 2.82
CA ASN A 307 -36.83 -3.32 1.57
C ASN A 307 -35.95 -2.05 1.50
N GLN A 308 -34.64 -2.25 1.67
CA GLN A 308 -33.64 -1.18 1.78
C GLN A 308 -33.67 -0.18 0.60
N GLU A 309 -33.89 -0.66 -0.63
CA GLU A 309 -33.88 0.18 -1.84
C GLU A 309 -35.01 1.21 -1.85
N ASP A 310 -36.25 0.79 -1.54
CA ASP A 310 -37.41 1.68 -1.47
C ASP A 310 -37.21 2.76 -0.41
N PHE A 311 -36.63 2.39 0.75
CA PHE A 311 -36.33 3.34 1.82
C PHE A 311 -35.26 4.36 1.41
N ILE A 312 -34.22 3.91 0.70
CA ILE A 312 -33.19 4.79 0.16
C ILE A 312 -33.77 5.75 -0.87
N ASP A 313 -34.64 5.29 -1.75
CA ASP A 313 -35.26 6.13 -2.77
C ASP A 313 -36.14 7.22 -2.16
N VAL A 314 -36.94 6.90 -1.15
CA VAL A 314 -37.75 7.87 -0.40
C VAL A 314 -36.86 8.92 0.29
N LEU A 315 -35.77 8.49 0.93
CA LEU A 315 -34.87 9.41 1.63
C LEU A 315 -33.98 10.22 0.69
N ALA A 316 -33.57 9.66 -0.46
CA ALA A 316 -32.74 10.31 -1.46
C ALA A 316 -33.49 11.42 -2.21
N GLN A 317 -34.82 11.31 -2.31
CA GLN A 317 -35.71 12.38 -2.78
C GLN A 317 -35.80 13.54 -1.78
N GLY A 318 -35.41 13.31 -0.51
CA GLY A 318 -35.27 14.35 0.49
C GLY A 318 -34.12 15.30 0.16
N GLY A 319 -34.44 16.58 -0.03
CA GLY A 319 -33.45 17.64 -0.29
C GLY A 319 -32.49 17.89 0.88
N ALA A 320 -31.70 18.97 0.79
CA ALA A 320 -30.66 19.31 1.78
C ALA A 320 -31.16 19.38 3.24
N VAL A 321 -32.42 19.78 3.46
CA VAL A 321 -33.05 19.89 4.79
C VAL A 321 -33.23 18.52 5.44
N THR A 322 -33.80 17.56 4.71
CA THR A 322 -33.97 16.17 5.18
C THR A 322 -32.62 15.55 5.52
N ARG A 323 -31.59 15.82 4.71
CA ARG A 323 -30.22 15.32 4.93
C ARG A 323 -29.60 15.86 6.21
N ALA A 324 -29.85 17.12 6.57
CA ALA A 324 -29.34 17.70 7.81
C ALA A 324 -29.92 17.00 9.05
N VAL A 325 -31.19 16.60 8.99
CA VAL A 325 -31.88 15.85 10.07
C VAL A 325 -31.42 14.40 10.15
N LEU A 326 -31.17 13.76 9.00
CA LEU A 326 -30.76 12.35 8.93
C LEU A 326 -29.31 12.12 9.36
N ARG A 327 -28.41 13.07 9.12
CA ARG A 327 -26.98 12.92 9.41
C ARG A 327 -26.63 12.50 10.86
N PRO A 328 -27.22 13.08 11.92
CA PRO A 328 -26.94 12.65 13.29
C PRO A 328 -27.51 11.27 13.65
N LEU A 329 -28.45 10.73 12.86
CA LEU A 329 -29.10 9.44 13.13
C LEU A 329 -28.35 8.25 12.51
N VAL A 330 -27.29 8.51 11.75
CA VAL A 330 -26.56 7.47 11.00
C VAL A 330 -25.72 6.64 11.96
N LEU A 331 -25.91 5.33 11.91
CA LEU A 331 -24.97 4.37 12.46
C LEU A 331 -23.66 4.45 11.68
N ASP A 332 -22.67 5.13 12.24
CA ASP A 332 -21.35 5.26 11.65
C ASP A 332 -20.31 4.45 12.41
N LEU A 333 -20.24 3.17 12.06
CA LEU A 333 -19.18 2.27 12.52
C LEU A 333 -17.95 2.33 11.59
N SER A 334 -17.93 3.26 10.64
CA SER A 334 -16.84 3.40 9.70
C SER A 334 -15.75 4.31 10.27
N ALA A 335 -14.51 3.91 10.05
CA ALA A 335 -13.35 4.75 10.29
C ALA A 335 -13.38 6.08 9.48
N MET A 336 -14.23 6.20 8.45
CA MET A 336 -14.33 7.42 7.64
C MET A 336 -15.18 8.52 8.25
N GLY A 337 -16.35 8.22 8.82
CA GLY A 337 -17.27 9.29 9.20
C GLY A 337 -16.96 9.90 10.59
N LEU A 338 -16.27 9.16 11.47
CA LEU A 338 -15.71 9.71 12.72
C LEU A 338 -14.67 10.83 12.47
N ARG A 339 -14.02 10.84 11.30
CA ARG A 339 -13.06 11.90 10.90
C ARG A 339 -13.73 13.25 10.68
N GLN A 340 -14.93 13.25 10.08
CA GLN A 340 -15.67 14.48 9.77
C GLN A 340 -16.19 15.20 11.01
N VAL A 341 -16.31 14.50 12.14
CA VAL A 341 -16.73 15.10 13.41
C VAL A 341 -15.57 15.88 14.04
N SER A 342 -14.34 15.36 13.98
CA SER A 342 -13.15 15.99 14.55
C SER A 342 -12.87 17.38 13.93
N GLU A 343 -12.92 17.50 12.60
CA GLU A 343 -12.71 18.78 11.89
C GLU A 343 -13.73 19.87 12.26
N ARG A 344 -14.95 19.50 12.67
CA ARG A 344 -15.99 20.47 13.07
C ARG A 344 -15.87 20.94 14.52
N THR A 345 -15.09 20.24 15.34
CA THR A 345 -14.96 20.55 16.77
C THR A 345 -13.78 21.49 17.06
N ALA A 346 -12.94 21.76 16.05
CA ALA A 346 -11.88 22.78 16.11
C ALA A 346 -12.44 24.16 15.73
N LEU A 347 -13.25 24.76 16.60
CA LEU A 347 -13.58 26.19 16.50
C LEU A 347 -12.42 27.02 17.07
N PRO A 348 -11.91 28.03 16.34
CA PRO A 348 -10.89 28.91 16.88
C PRO A 348 -11.49 29.85 17.93
N LEU A 349 -10.79 29.99 19.07
CA LEU A 349 -11.07 31.01 20.07
C LEU A 349 -11.05 32.40 19.41
N SER A 350 -12.17 33.09 19.56
CA SER A 350 -12.49 34.40 19.01
C SER A 350 -11.44 35.48 19.30
N LYS A 351 -11.02 36.22 18.27
CA LYS A 351 -10.67 37.65 18.40
C LYS A 351 -11.06 38.43 17.13
N GLY A 352 -11.94 39.42 17.32
CA GLY A 352 -11.84 40.77 16.73
C GLY A 352 -12.10 40.95 15.23
N HIS A 353 -13.23 41.59 14.92
CA HIS A 353 -13.56 42.27 13.66
C HIS A 353 -12.41 43.08 13.03
N ARG A 354 -12.21 42.98 11.71
CA ARG A 354 -12.36 44.07 10.71
C ARG A 354 -12.17 43.58 9.26
N ASP A 355 -13.13 43.97 8.42
CA ASP A 355 -13.10 44.27 6.99
C ASP A 355 -12.36 43.36 5.99
N GLY A 356 -13.17 42.64 5.20
CA GLY A 356 -13.23 42.85 3.74
C GLY A 356 -12.11 42.32 2.85
N GLN A 357 -12.16 41.01 2.53
CA GLN A 357 -11.92 40.46 1.19
C GLN A 357 -12.27 38.96 1.21
N VAL A 358 -13.25 38.55 0.38
CA VAL A 358 -13.63 37.15 0.23
C VAL A 358 -12.65 36.52 -0.77
N GLU A 359 -11.55 35.96 -0.27
CA GLU A 359 -10.79 34.94 -0.99
C GLU A 359 -11.53 33.60 -0.85
N LEU A 360 -12.00 33.06 -1.97
CA LEU A 360 -12.41 31.66 -2.06
C LEU A 360 -11.15 30.79 -1.91
N CYS A 361 -10.89 30.37 -0.67
CA CYS A 361 -9.84 29.41 -0.35
C CYS A 361 -10.23 28.04 -0.93
N SER A 362 -9.52 27.62 -1.97
CA SER A 362 -9.61 26.31 -2.59
C SER A 362 -8.89 25.27 -1.73
N ASP A 363 -9.50 24.85 -0.63
CA ASP A 363 -9.03 23.73 0.20
C ASP A 363 -9.54 22.41 -0.35
N LEU A 364 -8.97 21.99 -1.47
CA LEU A 364 -9.16 20.66 -2.03
C LEU A 364 -7.82 20.19 -2.59
N GLY A 365 -7.11 19.38 -1.80
CA GLY A 365 -5.88 18.70 -2.22
C GLY A 365 -6.14 17.63 -3.28
N PHE A 366 -6.57 18.04 -4.48
CA PHE A 366 -6.73 17.19 -5.64
C PHE A 366 -5.70 17.55 -6.70
N SER A 367 -4.91 16.56 -7.10
CA SER A 367 -4.10 16.63 -8.32
C SER A 367 -4.92 16.06 -9.46
N LEU A 368 -5.23 16.90 -10.46
CA LEU A 368 -5.67 16.46 -11.78
C LEU A 368 -4.57 15.59 -12.39
N VAL A 369 -4.84 14.30 -12.64
CA VAL A 369 -3.95 13.45 -13.45
C VAL A 369 -4.55 13.34 -14.84
N GLY A 370 -4.60 14.49 -15.53
CA GLY A 370 -5.17 14.60 -16.88
C GLY A 370 -4.15 14.44 -18.01
N GLU A 371 -2.86 14.73 -17.80
CA GLU A 371 -1.89 14.82 -18.90
C GLU A 371 -0.59 14.01 -18.74
N HIS A 372 -0.24 13.52 -17.54
CA HIS A 372 1.06 12.88 -17.33
C HIS A 372 1.13 11.37 -17.62
N ILE A 373 -0.01 10.66 -17.65
CA ILE A 373 -0.01 9.22 -17.97
C ILE A 373 -0.14 9.00 -19.50
N ALA A 374 -0.84 9.88 -20.21
CA ALA A 374 -1.01 9.76 -21.67
C ALA A 374 0.30 9.96 -22.45
N ARG A 375 1.18 10.88 -22.02
CA ARG A 375 2.45 11.15 -22.73
C ARG A 375 3.50 10.05 -22.61
N ARG A 376 3.46 9.18 -21.58
CA ARG A 376 4.41 8.05 -21.46
C ARG A 376 3.96 6.79 -22.18
N VAL A 377 2.67 6.66 -22.51
CA VAL A 377 2.15 5.51 -23.27
C VAL A 377 2.30 5.73 -24.77
N THR A 378 2.34 6.97 -25.25
CA THR A 378 2.52 7.28 -26.68
C THR A 378 3.95 7.16 -27.21
N ASP A 379 4.97 7.07 -26.35
CA ASP A 379 6.37 6.96 -26.77
C ASP A 379 6.87 5.52 -26.98
N VAL A 380 6.04 4.50 -26.70
CA VAL A 380 6.40 3.07 -26.86
C VAL A 380 5.89 2.48 -28.19
N THR A 381 5.18 3.27 -29.02
CA THR A 381 4.73 2.86 -30.35
C THR A 381 5.41 3.68 -31.45
N ARG A 382 6.75 3.57 -31.55
CA ARG A 382 7.45 3.80 -32.82
C ARG A 382 7.89 2.46 -33.39
N PRO A 383 7.43 2.07 -34.59
CA PRO A 383 7.99 0.90 -35.27
C PRO A 383 9.43 1.22 -35.66
N CYS A 384 10.38 0.39 -35.23
CA CYS A 384 11.72 0.37 -35.82
C CYS A 384 11.58 -0.11 -37.26
N THR A 385 11.79 0.80 -38.22
CA THR A 385 12.33 0.46 -39.55
C THR A 385 13.84 0.48 -39.50
#